data_AF-A0A177BBP7-F1
#
_entry.id   AF-A0A177BBP7-F1
#
_cell.length_a   1.000
_cell.length_b   1.000
_cell.length_c   1.000
_cell.angle_alpha   90.00
_cell.angle_beta   90.00
_cell.angle_gamma   90.00
#
_symmetry.space_group_name_H-M   'P 1'
#
loop_
_entity.id
_entity.type
_entity.pdbx_description
1 polymer ?
#
loop_
_entity_poly.entity_id
_entity_poly.type
_entity_poly.pdbx_seq_one_letter_code
_entity_poly.pdbx_strand_id
1 'polypeptide(L)'
;MRHLIPIIVFIVIPILNWLLQSEKPYNLNKTRYYYDVRYIEPENLRYYVNSKFDTLYNSRIDEIEREVLREHIIILQHECSNEQIIRSRLMMNAKWSGDEKAYNRASNYDMPKCTKLSLIT
;
A
#
# COMPACT_ATOMS: atom_id res chain seq x y z
N MET A 1 33.87 -20.62 -22.67
CA MET A 1 33.62 -19.20 -22.33
C MET A 1 32.22 -18.69 -22.67
N ARG A 2 31.52 -19.19 -23.72
CA ARG A 2 30.17 -18.72 -24.13
C ARG A 2 29.04 -18.92 -23.10
N HIS A 3 29.18 -19.86 -22.16
CA HIS A 3 28.18 -20.13 -21.11
C HIS A 3 28.41 -19.35 -19.80
N LEU A 4 29.53 -18.65 -19.65
CA LEU A 4 29.82 -17.86 -18.44
C LEU A 4 29.15 -16.49 -18.48
N ILE A 5 29.04 -15.89 -19.66
CA ILE A 5 28.37 -14.60 -19.89
C ILE A 5 26.92 -14.58 -19.35
N PRO A 6 26.03 -15.53 -19.71
CA PRO A 6 24.65 -15.50 -19.21
C PRO A 6 24.57 -15.64 -17.68
N ILE A 7 25.48 -16.39 -17.06
CA ILE A 7 25.52 -16.58 -15.61
C ILE A 7 25.96 -15.28 -14.91
N ILE A 8 26.99 -14.61 -15.43
CA ILE A 8 27.47 -13.34 -14.88
C ILE A 8 26.38 -12.26 -15.00
N VAL A 9 25.69 -12.18 -16.14
CA VAL A 9 24.60 -11.23 -16.35
C VAL A 9 23.44 -11.47 -15.35
N PHE A 10 23.08 -12.73 -15.11
CA PHE A 10 22.03 -13.09 -14.16
C PHE A 10 22.37 -12.72 -12.72
N ILE A 11 23.65 -12.70 -12.34
CA ILE A 11 24.10 -12.33 -11.00
C ILE A 11 24.29 -10.81 -10.87
N VAL A 12 24.90 -10.17 -11.86
CA VAL A 12 25.26 -8.75 -11.80
C VAL A 12 24.04 -7.84 -11.89
N ILE A 13 23.05 -8.16 -12.75
CA ILE A 13 21.86 -7.32 -12.93
C ILE A 13 21.05 -7.15 -11.62
N PRO A 14 20.71 -8.22 -10.86
CA PRO A 14 20.01 -8.07 -9.58
C PRO A 14 20.79 -7.24 -8.56
N ILE A 15 22.12 -7.40 -8.52
CA ILE A 15 22.98 -6.66 -7.59
C ILE A 15 23.00 -5.17 -7.97
N LEU A 16 23.15 -4.85 -9.26
CA LEU A 16 23.08 -3.46 -9.72
C LEU A 16 21.70 -2.85 -9.46
N ASN A 17 20.63 -3.61 -9.66
CA ASN A 17 19.27 -3.15 -9.39
C ASN A 17 19.05 -2.89 -7.88
N TRP A 18 19.62 -3.72 -7.02
CA TRP A 18 19.61 -3.52 -5.57
C TRP A 18 20.41 -2.29 -5.14
N LEU A 19 21.58 -2.04 -5.75
CA LEU A 19 22.41 -0.86 -5.48
C LEU A 19 21.77 0.45 -5.98
N LEU A 20 21.03 0.39 -7.10
CA LEU A 20 20.29 1.52 -7.66
C LEU A 20 18.94 1.74 -6.97
N GLN A 21 18.50 0.83 -6.10
CA GLN A 21 17.28 0.99 -5.32
C GLN A 21 17.51 2.09 -4.30
N SER A 22 17.29 3.32 -4.75
CA SER A 22 17.29 4.51 -3.92
C SER A 22 16.30 4.29 -2.79
N GLU A 23 16.76 4.46 -1.55
CA GLU A 23 15.89 4.39 -0.39
C GLU A 23 14.71 5.36 -0.61
N LYS A 24 13.48 4.84 -0.53
CA LYS A 24 12.28 5.67 -0.68
C LYS A 24 12.37 6.84 0.32
N PRO A 25 12.01 8.08 -0.05
CA PRO A 25 12.10 9.20 0.88
C PRO A 25 11.15 9.09 2.08
N TYR A 26 10.16 8.20 2.04
CA TYR A 26 9.16 8.01 3.07
C TYR A 26 8.74 6.53 3.21
N ASN A 27 7.99 6.25 4.28
CA ASN A 27 7.25 5.01 4.49
C ASN A 27 5.87 5.32 5.09
N LEU A 28 4.83 4.61 4.68
CA LEU A 28 3.49 4.73 5.28
C LEU A 28 3.41 4.11 6.68
N ASN A 29 4.36 3.22 7.00
CA ASN A 29 4.46 2.56 8.30
C ASN A 29 5.71 3.02 9.05
N LYS A 30 5.58 3.14 10.37
CA LYS A 30 6.71 3.47 11.25
C LYS A 30 7.73 2.35 11.24
N THR A 31 9.00 2.68 11.08
CA THR A 31 10.11 1.74 11.19
C THR A 31 11.27 2.38 11.97
N ARG A 32 12.36 1.64 12.17
CA ARG A 32 13.56 2.18 12.84
C ARG A 32 14.23 3.32 12.05
N TYR A 33 14.11 3.31 10.72
CA TYR A 33 14.71 4.31 9.84
C TYR A 33 13.73 5.43 9.45
N TYR A 34 12.43 5.14 9.47
CA TYR A 34 11.35 6.09 9.20
C TYR A 34 10.50 6.25 10.47
N TYR A 35 10.85 7.20 11.33
CA TYR A 35 10.22 7.37 12.64
C TYR A 35 9.59 8.74 12.85
N ASP A 36 10.03 9.75 12.11
CA ASP A 36 9.49 11.11 12.17
C ASP A 36 8.16 11.15 11.45
N VAL A 37 7.09 11.52 12.17
CA VAL A 37 5.74 11.55 11.62
C VAL A 37 5.48 12.89 10.97
N ARG A 38 4.89 12.84 9.77
CA ARG A 38 4.35 13.99 9.06
C ARG A 38 2.91 13.70 8.65
N TYR A 39 2.17 14.76 8.40
CA TYR A 39 0.77 14.70 8.00
C TYR A 39 0.59 15.47 6.71
N ILE A 40 -0.16 14.89 5.78
CA ILE A 40 -0.60 15.58 4.56
C ILE A 40 -1.92 16.26 4.88
N GLU A 41 -1.98 17.56 4.62
CA GLU A 41 -3.21 18.36 4.70
C GLU A 41 -3.85 18.47 3.31
N PRO A 42 -5.19 18.41 3.19
CA PRO A 42 -6.20 18.35 4.26
C PRO A 42 -6.58 16.93 4.75
N GLU A 43 -6.07 15.86 4.13
CA GLU A 43 -6.53 14.48 4.37
C GLU A 43 -6.11 13.90 5.74
N ASN A 44 -5.26 14.60 6.48
CA ASN A 44 -4.63 14.18 7.73
C ASN A 44 -3.98 12.79 7.62
N LEU A 45 -3.40 12.52 6.44
CA LEU A 45 -2.74 11.25 6.16
C LEU A 45 -1.34 11.26 6.78
N ARG A 46 -1.13 10.37 7.74
CA ARG A 46 0.18 10.18 8.38
C ARG A 46 1.14 9.42 7.46
N TYR A 47 2.37 9.90 7.35
CA TYR A 47 3.49 9.19 6.75
C TYR A 47 4.76 9.42 7.58
N TYR A 48 5.75 8.57 7.39
CA TYR A 48 6.97 8.56 8.18
C TYR A 48 8.18 8.85 7.30
N VAL A 49 9.05 9.72 7.79
CA VAL A 49 10.27 10.13 7.11
C VAL A 49 11.49 9.85 7.98
N ASN A 50 12.67 9.95 7.37
CA ASN A 50 13.93 9.90 8.08
C ASN A 50 14.33 11.31 8.58
N SER A 51 15.32 11.38 9.47
CA SER A 51 15.78 12.65 10.05
C SER A 51 16.47 13.59 9.05
N LYS A 52 16.83 13.11 7.85
CA LYS A 52 17.46 13.90 6.79
C LYS A 52 16.44 14.39 5.74
N PHE A 53 15.15 14.16 5.97
CA PHE A 53 14.13 14.43 4.97
C PHE A 53 14.04 15.91 4.61
N ASP A 54 13.97 16.77 5.62
CA ASP A 54 13.86 18.22 5.40
C ASP A 54 15.08 18.80 4.70
N THR A 55 16.29 18.28 4.96
CA THR A 55 17.51 18.78 4.31
C THR A 55 17.66 18.29 2.87
N LEU A 56 17.19 17.08 2.56
CA LEU A 56 17.35 16.45 1.23
C LEU A 56 16.18 16.73 0.27
N TYR A 57 14.98 16.98 0.79
CA TYR A 57 13.76 17.01 -0.01
C TYR A 57 12.91 18.29 0.15
N ASN A 58 13.43 19.34 0.80
CA ASN A 58 12.70 20.60 1.05
C ASN A 58 11.97 21.16 -0.19
N SER A 59 12.61 21.13 -1.37
CA SER A 59 12.05 21.65 -2.62
C SER A 59 11.11 20.69 -3.35
N ARG A 60 10.99 19.45 -2.87
CA ARG A 60 10.21 18.36 -3.49
C ARG A 60 9.17 17.76 -2.55
N ILE A 61 8.85 18.43 -1.44
CA ILE A 61 7.87 17.94 -0.46
C ILE A 61 6.52 17.70 -1.15
N ASP A 62 6.03 18.67 -1.93
CA ASP A 62 4.74 18.55 -2.64
C ASP A 62 4.70 17.37 -3.62
N GLU A 63 5.82 17.07 -4.28
CA GLU A 63 5.93 15.92 -5.19
C GLU A 63 5.85 14.60 -4.41
N ILE A 64 6.54 14.54 -3.27
CA ILE A 64 6.53 13.39 -2.39
C ILE A 64 5.15 13.18 -1.79
N GLU A 65 4.48 14.23 -1.32
CA GLU A 65 3.13 14.13 -0.75
C GLU A 65 2.10 13.64 -1.77
N ARG A 66 2.19 14.09 -3.03
CA ARG A 66 1.36 13.53 -4.12
C ARG A 66 1.62 12.03 -4.34
N GLU A 67 2.88 11.60 -4.25
CA GLU A 67 3.22 10.19 -4.39
C GLU A 67 2.72 9.35 -3.20
N VAL A 68 2.84 9.88 -1.98
CA VAL A 68 2.29 9.27 -0.75
C VAL A 68 0.77 9.09 -0.87
N LEU A 69 0.05 10.12 -1.32
CA LEU A 69 -1.39 10.07 -1.53
C LEU A 69 -1.77 9.01 -2.58
N ARG A 70 -1.04 8.97 -3.70
CA ARG A 70 -1.25 7.97 -4.76
C ARG A 70 -1.04 6.54 -4.21
N GLU A 71 0.05 6.31 -3.49
CA GLU A 71 0.34 5.01 -2.86
C GLU A 71 -0.75 4.63 -1.85
N HIS A 72 -1.25 5.59 -1.05
CA HIS A 72 -2.34 5.35 -0.12
C HIS A 72 -3.63 4.92 -0.81
N ILE A 73 -4.00 5.56 -1.91
CA ILE A 73 -5.20 5.20 -2.69
C ILE A 73 -5.07 3.79 -3.25
N ILE A 74 -3.90 3.42 -3.80
CA ILE A 74 -3.66 2.07 -4.34
C ILE A 74 -3.81 1.01 -3.24
N ILE A 75 -3.25 1.26 -2.05
CA ILE A 75 -3.41 0.36 -0.91
C ILE A 75 -4.89 0.25 -0.52
N LEU A 76 -5.60 1.36 -0.45
CA LEU A 76 -7.01 1.38 -0.08
C LEU A 76 -7.90 0.64 -1.10
N GLN A 77 -7.58 0.75 -2.40
CA GLN A 77 -8.22 -0.01 -3.48
C GLN A 77 -8.00 -1.52 -3.30
N HIS A 78 -6.78 -1.93 -3.00
CA HIS A 78 -6.46 -3.33 -2.75
C HIS A 78 -7.17 -3.86 -1.49
N GLU A 79 -7.15 -3.10 -0.40
CA GLU A 79 -7.88 -3.45 0.84
C GLU A 79 -9.38 -3.57 0.60
N CYS A 80 -9.99 -2.62 -0.11
CA CYS A 80 -11.41 -2.69 -0.48
C CYS A 80 -11.72 -3.92 -1.34
N SER A 81 -10.87 -4.23 -2.32
CA SER A 81 -11.05 -5.42 -3.16
C SER A 81 -11.04 -6.71 -2.33
N ASN A 82 -10.15 -6.77 -1.32
CA ASN A 82 -10.11 -7.89 -0.37
C ASN A 82 -11.38 -7.97 0.48
N GLU A 83 -11.90 -6.84 0.98
CA GLU A 83 -13.18 -6.80 1.70
C GLU A 83 -14.35 -7.31 0.86
N GLN A 84 -14.42 -6.93 -0.42
CA GLN A 84 -15.44 -7.39 -1.36
C GLN A 84 -15.35 -8.91 -1.59
N ILE A 85 -14.13 -9.45 -1.70
CA ILE A 85 -13.89 -10.89 -1.82
C ILE A 85 -14.37 -11.61 -0.55
N ILE A 86 -14.05 -11.08 0.64
CA ILE A 86 -14.51 -11.64 1.92
C ILE A 86 -16.04 -11.65 1.97
N ARG A 87 -16.69 -10.53 1.67
CA ARG A 87 -18.16 -10.44 1.60
C ARG A 87 -18.76 -11.47 0.64
N SER A 88 -18.17 -11.61 -0.54
CA SER A 88 -18.63 -12.56 -1.56
C SER A 88 -18.50 -14.01 -1.09
N ARG A 89 -17.42 -14.36 -0.39
CA ARG A 89 -17.24 -15.69 0.22
C ARG A 89 -18.26 -15.95 1.32
N LEU A 90 -18.51 -14.98 2.20
CA LEU A 90 -19.55 -15.09 3.23
C LEU A 90 -20.93 -15.31 2.60
N MET A 91 -21.24 -14.56 1.54
CA MET A 91 -22.51 -14.67 0.82
C MET A 91 -22.67 -16.04 0.15
N MET A 92 -21.60 -16.56 -0.46
CA MET A 92 -21.60 -17.89 -1.08
C MET A 92 -21.80 -19.00 -0.03
N ASN A 93 -21.07 -18.93 1.08
CA ASN A 93 -21.19 -19.89 2.18
C ASN A 93 -22.58 -19.87 2.80
N ALA A 94 -23.17 -18.69 3.00
CA ALA A 94 -24.52 -18.56 3.52
C ALA A 94 -25.57 -19.19 2.59
N LYS A 95 -25.44 -18.97 1.27
CA LYS A 95 -26.31 -19.60 0.26
C LYS A 95 -26.21 -21.13 0.29
N TRP A 96 -25.00 -21.66 0.47
CA TRP A 96 -24.78 -23.12 0.53
C TRP A 96 -25.28 -23.74 1.84
N SER A 97 -25.14 -23.01 2.96
CA SER A 97 -25.58 -23.49 4.27
C SER A 97 -27.11 -23.43 4.45
N GLY A 98 -27.81 -22.58 3.70
CA GLY A 98 -29.26 -22.37 3.87
C GLY A 98 -29.66 -21.64 5.17
N ASP A 99 -28.70 -21.09 5.93
CA ASP A 99 -28.97 -20.35 7.16
C ASP A 99 -29.26 -18.87 6.87
N GLU A 100 -30.49 -18.45 7.13
CA GLU A 100 -30.96 -17.07 6.95
C GLU A 100 -30.20 -16.07 7.83
N LYS A 101 -29.76 -16.48 9.03
CA LYS A 101 -28.96 -15.61 9.91
C LYS A 101 -27.57 -15.37 9.32
N ALA A 102 -26.96 -16.42 8.76
CA ALA A 102 -25.68 -16.30 8.05
C ALA A 102 -25.81 -15.41 6.81
N TYR A 103 -26.92 -15.50 6.08
CA TYR A 103 -27.20 -14.65 4.93
C TYR A 103 -27.34 -13.17 5.33
N ASN A 104 -28.11 -12.87 6.38
CA ASN A 104 -28.26 -11.51 6.89
C ASN A 104 -26.93 -10.92 7.37
N ARG A 105 -26.08 -11.71 8.02
CA ARG A 105 -24.74 -11.26 8.42
C ARG A 105 -23.84 -10.99 7.21
N ALA A 106 -23.86 -11.86 6.20
CA ALA A 106 -23.08 -11.67 4.99
C ALA A 106 -23.54 -10.46 4.15
N SER A 107 -24.86 -10.20 4.11
CA SER A 107 -25.44 -9.06 3.41
C SER A 107 -25.00 -7.73 4.04
N ASN A 108 -25.03 -7.67 5.37
CA ASN A 108 -24.63 -6.53 6.19
C ASN A 108 -23.14 -6.54 6.57
N TYR A 109 -22.29 -7.21 5.79
CA TYR A 109 -20.86 -7.19 6.05
C TYR A 109 -20.29 -5.78 5.83
N ASP A 110 -19.76 -5.19 6.88
CA ASP A 110 -19.17 -3.85 6.85
C ASP A 110 -17.89 -3.84 6.00
N MET A 111 -17.82 -2.89 5.07
CA MET A 111 -16.65 -2.69 4.18
C MET A 111 -16.07 -1.28 4.39
N PRO A 112 -15.49 -0.99 5.56
CA PRO A 112 -15.06 0.35 5.92
C PRO A 112 -13.99 0.90 4.97
N LYS A 113 -13.12 0.05 4.40
CA LYS A 113 -12.08 0.50 3.45
C LYS A 113 -12.69 0.90 2.13
N CYS A 114 -13.68 0.16 1.66
CA CYS A 114 -14.46 0.57 0.48
C CYS A 114 -15.24 1.87 0.71
N THR A 115 -15.88 2.03 1.88
CA THR A 115 -16.57 3.28 2.22
C THR A 115 -15.60 4.46 2.24
N LYS A 116 -14.41 4.29 2.81
CA LYS A 116 -13.37 5.33 2.80
C LYS A 116 -12.91 5.65 1.37
N LEU A 117 -12.73 4.64 0.52
CA LEU A 117 -12.33 4.84 -0.88
C LEU A 117 -13.39 5.61 -1.68
N SER A 118 -14.68 5.32 -1.46
CA SER A 118 -15.78 6.00 -2.12
C SER A 118 -15.97 7.46 -1.70
N LEU A 119 -15.40 7.87 -0.56
CA LEU A 119 -15.42 9.27 -0.14
C LEU A 119 -14.29 10.10 -0.78
N ILE A 120 -13.25 9.42 -1.28
CA ILE A 120 -12.06 10.06 -1.88
C ILE A 120 -12.19 10.13 -3.42
N THR A 121 -12.99 9.25 -4.01
CA THR A 121 -13.23 9.16 -5.47
C THR A 121 -14.51 9.90 -5.85
#